data_AF-A0A2K9NSH1-F1
#
_entry.id   AF-A0A2K9NSH1-F1
#
_cell.length_a   1.000
_cell.length_b   1.000
_cell.length_c   1.000
_cell.angle_alpha   90.00
_cell.angle_beta   90.00
_cell.angle_gamma   90.00
#
_symmetry.space_group_name_H-M   'P 1'
#
loop_
_entity.id
_entity.type
_entity.pdbx_description
1 polymer ?
#
loop_
_entity_poly.entity_id
_entity_poly.type
_entity_poly.pdbx_seq_one_letter_code
_entity_poly.pdbx_strand_id
1 'polypeptide(L)'
;MSDNNKKSSNPLYVVSNNGVDVEAANSILDLILKKTGLDQLIPILESIMQMFLSQVTSYPMFLEVKKIFDAIFEKAIELMFQAQQLMQKKKA
;
A
#
# COMPACT_ATOMS: atom_id res chain seq x y z
N MET A 1 26.93 -15.84 23.71
CA MET A 1 26.82 -15.20 22.38
C MET A 1 25.60 -15.77 21.68
N SER A 2 24.82 -14.87 21.08
CA SER A 2 23.65 -15.07 20.21
C SER A 2 22.28 -15.17 20.87
N ASP A 3 21.75 -13.98 21.23
CA ASP A 3 20.32 -13.69 21.34
C ASP A 3 19.63 -13.82 19.98
N ASN A 4 18.93 -14.93 19.74
CA ASN A 4 18.00 -15.07 18.61
C ASN A 4 16.61 -14.55 19.01
N ASN A 5 16.46 -13.22 19.05
CA ASN A 5 15.17 -12.57 19.28
C ASN A 5 14.30 -12.67 18.00
N LYS A 6 13.72 -13.84 17.75
CA LYS A 6 12.62 -14.00 16.79
C LYS A 6 11.43 -13.21 17.32
N LYS A 7 11.32 -11.93 16.95
CA LYS A 7 10.09 -11.15 17.13
C LYS A 7 8.95 -11.89 16.42
N SER A 8 8.18 -12.62 17.22
CA SER A 8 6.87 -13.16 16.87
C SER A 8 6.04 -12.02 16.28
N SER A 9 5.92 -11.99 14.95
CA SER A 9 5.08 -11.01 14.24
C SER A 9 3.64 -11.36 14.55
N ASN A 10 3.07 -10.74 15.58
CA ASN A 10 1.66 -10.89 15.90
C ASN A 10 0.86 -10.28 14.73
N PRO A 11 0.08 -11.08 13.97
CA PRO A 11 -0.65 -10.56 12.83
C PRO A 11 -1.66 -9.51 13.29
N LEU A 12 -1.72 -8.40 12.56
CA LEU A 12 -2.67 -7.32 12.84
C LEU A 12 -4.01 -7.73 12.24
N TYR A 13 -5.10 -7.76 13.03
CA TYR A 13 -6.41 -8.15 12.52
C TYR A 13 -7.19 -6.92 12.02
N VAL A 14 -7.86 -7.08 10.88
CA VAL A 14 -8.67 -6.04 10.22
C VAL A 14 -10.08 -6.53 10.06
N VAL A 15 -11.05 -5.70 10.41
CA VAL A 15 -12.45 -6.00 10.16
C VAL A 15 -12.81 -5.49 8.77
N SER A 16 -12.79 -6.38 7.79
CA SER A 16 -13.26 -6.16 6.43
C SER A 16 -14.79 -6.30 6.39
N ASN A 17 -15.46 -5.57 5.48
CA ASN A 17 -16.86 -5.81 5.14
C ASN A 17 -17.89 -5.54 6.27
N ASN A 18 -18.01 -4.27 6.70
CA ASN A 18 -19.05 -3.80 7.64
C ASN A 18 -19.20 -4.59 8.95
N GLY A 19 -18.15 -5.22 9.46
CA GLY A 19 -18.18 -5.92 10.74
C GLY A 19 -18.19 -7.44 10.68
N VAL A 20 -18.15 -8.04 9.49
CA VAL A 20 -18.40 -9.50 9.33
C VAL A 20 -17.11 -10.31 9.23
N ASP A 21 -16.07 -9.83 8.56
CA ASP A 21 -14.86 -10.62 8.32
C ASP A 21 -13.63 -10.07 9.03
N VAL A 22 -12.91 -10.93 9.74
CA VAL A 22 -11.65 -10.58 10.40
C VAL A 22 -10.50 -11.16 9.58
N GLU A 23 -9.77 -10.30 8.89
CA GLU A 23 -8.62 -10.68 8.09
C GLU A 23 -7.32 -10.42 8.83
N ALA A 24 -6.41 -11.40 8.80
CA ALA A 24 -5.03 -11.15 9.18
C ALA A 24 -4.37 -10.24 8.15
N ALA A 25 -3.77 -9.16 8.63
CA ALA A 25 -2.87 -8.28 7.91
C ALA A 25 -1.46 -8.49 8.46
N ASN A 26 -0.52 -8.70 7.53
CA ASN A 26 0.86 -9.00 7.88
C ASN A 26 1.69 -7.72 8.15
N SER A 27 1.14 -6.54 7.87
CA SER A 27 1.80 -5.25 8.02
C SER A 27 0.80 -4.09 8.11
N ILE A 28 1.25 -2.92 8.59
CA ILE A 28 0.41 -1.70 8.69
C ILE A 28 -0.13 -1.28 7.31
N LEU A 29 0.64 -1.48 6.25
CA LEU A 29 0.25 -1.16 4.87
C LEU A 29 -0.87 -2.10 4.39
N ASP A 30 -0.70 -3.41 4.59
CA ASP A 30 -1.69 -4.46 4.33
C ASP A 30 -3.00 -4.17 5.10
N LEU A 31 -2.88 -3.70 6.34
CA LEU A 31 -4.03 -3.30 7.16
C LEU A 31 -4.79 -2.10 6.56
N ILE A 32 -4.07 -1.10 6.05
CA ILE A 32 -4.69 0.07 5.41
C ILE A 32 -5.36 -0.33 4.11
N LEU A 33 -4.71 -1.15 3.27
CA LEU A 33 -5.26 -1.62 1.99
C LEU A 33 -6.57 -2.40 2.19
N LYS A 34 -6.57 -3.36 3.12
CA LYS A 34 -7.76 -4.15 3.46
C LYS A 34 -8.87 -3.30 4.05
N LYS A 35 -8.53 -2.40 4.99
CA LYS A 35 -9.51 -1.50 5.62
C LYS A 35 -10.14 -0.51 4.64
N THR A 36 -9.40 -0.10 3.62
CA THR A 36 -9.86 0.85 2.61
C THR A 36 -10.52 0.17 1.41
N GLY A 37 -10.54 -1.17 1.35
CA GLY A 37 -11.05 -1.93 0.21
C GLY A 37 -10.21 -1.77 -1.06
N LEU A 38 -9.00 -1.22 -0.94
CA LEU A 38 -8.11 -0.95 -2.08
C LEU A 38 -7.47 -2.23 -2.62
N ASP A 39 -7.60 -3.35 -1.93
CA ASP A 39 -7.04 -4.65 -2.34
C ASP A 39 -7.52 -5.07 -3.74
N GLN A 40 -8.79 -4.81 -4.05
CA GLN A 40 -9.37 -5.08 -5.38
C GLN A 40 -8.85 -4.13 -6.47
N LEU A 41 -8.30 -2.98 -6.09
CA LEU A 41 -7.75 -1.97 -7.01
C LEU A 41 -6.28 -2.23 -7.33
N ILE A 42 -5.54 -3.00 -6.52
CA ILE A 42 -4.15 -3.39 -6.78
C ILE A 42 -3.98 -4.03 -8.17
N PRO A 43 -4.73 -5.09 -8.56
CA PRO A 43 -4.55 -5.71 -9.87
C PRO A 43 -4.88 -4.77 -11.04
N ILE A 44 -5.79 -3.81 -10.83
CA ILE A 44 -6.11 -2.78 -11.83
C ILE A 44 -4.92 -1.83 -11.99
N LEU A 45 -4.33 -1.37 -10.87
CA LEU A 45 -3.14 -0.54 -10.86
C LEU A 45 -1.94 -1.24 -11.50
N GLU A 46 -1.71 -2.51 -11.18
CA GLU A 46 -0.67 -3.32 -11.81
C GLU A 46 -0.85 -3.43 -13.33
N SER A 47 -2.09 -3.64 -13.79
CA SER A 47 -2.41 -3.70 -15.22
C SER A 47 -2.13 -2.37 -15.94
N ILE A 48 -2.48 -1.25 -15.30
CA ILE A 48 -2.20 0.09 -15.82
C ILE A 48 -0.68 0.33 -15.88
N MET A 49 0.05 -0.03 -14.83
CA MET A 49 1.51 0.10 -14.80
C MET A 49 2.18 -0.77 -15.87
N GLN A 50 1.74 -2.01 -16.04
CA GLN A 50 2.22 -2.89 -17.11
C GLN A 50 1.92 -2.31 -18.50
N MET A 51 0.75 -1.69 -18.71
CA MET A 51 0.44 -1.04 -19.97
C MET A 51 1.43 0.09 -20.28
N PHE A 52 1.76 0.94 -19.31
CA PHE A 52 2.75 2.01 -19.51
C PHE A 52 4.16 1.45 -19.76
N LEU A 53 4.57 0.43 -19.00
CA LEU A 53 5.87 -0.22 -19.19
C LEU A 53 5.97 -0.96 -20.53
N SER A 54 4.87 -1.50 -21.06
CA SER A 54 4.85 -2.16 -22.37
C SER A 54 5.13 -1.21 -23.53
N GLN A 55 4.89 0.09 -23.35
CA GLN A 55 5.20 1.12 -24.33
C GLN A 55 6.64 1.64 -24.21
N VAL A 56 7.35 1.29 -23.14
CA VAL A 56 8.74 1.68 -22.92
C VAL A 56 9.65 0.81 -23.79
N THR A 57 10.10 1.39 -24.89
CA THR A 57 11.02 0.73 -25.84
C THR A 57 12.47 1.15 -25.65
N SER A 58 12.72 2.21 -24.89
CA SER A 58 14.06 2.76 -24.69
C SER A 58 14.27 3.28 -23.26
N TYR A 59 15.53 3.31 -22.83
CA TYR A 59 15.91 3.79 -21.50
C TYR A 59 15.54 5.27 -21.23
N PRO A 60 15.67 6.21 -22.18
CA PRO A 60 15.19 7.58 -21.96
C PRO A 60 13.67 7.64 -21.73
N MET A 61 12.90 6.84 -22.46
CA MET A 61 11.45 6.75 -22.27
C MET A 61 11.07 6.16 -20.91
N PHE A 62 11.84 5.17 -20.44
CA PHE A 62 11.70 4.62 -19.10
C PHE A 62 11.87 5.69 -18.02
N LEU A 63 12.86 6.58 -18.15
CA LEU A 63 13.10 7.64 -17.17
C LEU A 63 11.91 8.60 -17.05
N GLU A 64 11.24 8.92 -18.16
CA GLU A 64 10.05 9.77 -18.11
C GLU A 64 8.85 9.06 -17.48
N VAL A 65 8.63 7.79 -17.82
CA VAL A 65 7.59 6.96 -17.18
C VAL A 65 7.87 6.78 -15.69
N LYS A 66 9.13 6.60 -15.31
CA LYS A 66 9.57 6.53 -13.91
C LYS A 66 9.21 7.81 -13.15
N LYS A 67 9.44 8.99 -13.72
CA LYS A 67 9.08 10.26 -13.06
C LYS A 67 7.57 10.36 -12.79
N ILE A 68 6.75 9.87 -13.71
CA ILE A 68 5.28 9.82 -13.52
C ILE A 68 4.94 8.89 -12.35
N PHE A 69 5.55 7.70 -12.29
CA PHE A 69 5.35 6.79 -11.16
C PHE A 69 5.85 7.38 -9.84
N ASP A 70 7.04 7.98 -9.82
CA ASP A 70 7.59 8.63 -8.62
C ASP A 70 6.62 9.68 -8.08
N ALA A 71 6.05 10.52 -8.94
CA ALA A 71 5.07 11.54 -8.54
C ALA A 71 3.76 10.93 -8.01
N ILE A 72 3.28 9.83 -8.61
CA ILE A 72 2.12 9.08 -8.10
C ILE A 72 2.40 8.51 -6.72
N PHE A 73 3.58 7.91 -6.51
CA PHE A 73 3.97 7.36 -5.21
C PHE A 73 4.13 8.44 -4.14
N GLU A 74 4.71 9.58 -4.49
CA GLU A 74 4.83 10.71 -3.56
C GLU A 74 3.45 11.19 -3.08
N LYS A 75 2.51 11.35 -4.01
CA LYS A 75 1.11 11.70 -3.69
C LYS A 75 0.40 10.62 -2.89
N ALA A 76 0.64 9.35 -3.21
CA ALA A 76 0.07 8.24 -2.44
C ALA A 76 0.59 8.23 -1.00
N ILE A 77 1.88 8.48 -0.79
CA ILE A 77 2.50 8.58 0.55
C ILE A 77 1.92 9.77 1.31
N GLU A 78 1.78 10.94 0.67
CA GLU A 78 1.19 12.13 1.28
C GLU A 78 -0.26 11.85 1.75
N LEU A 79 -1.08 11.23 0.91
CA LEU A 79 -2.45 10.84 1.25
C LEU A 79 -2.50 9.80 2.37
N MET A 80 -1.61 8.80 2.35
CA MET A 80 -1.50 7.83 3.44
C MET A 80 -1.14 8.49 4.76
N PHE A 81 -0.23 9.47 4.74
CA PHE A 81 0.16 10.22 5.93
C PHE A 81 -1.00 11.08 6.45
N GLN A 82 -1.71 11.78 5.58
CA GLN A 82 -2.91 12.54 5.95
C GLN A 82 -4.01 11.64 6.53
N ALA A 83 -4.25 10.48 5.91
CA ALA A 83 -5.21 9.49 6.40
C ALA A 83 -4.83 8.98 7.81
N GLN A 84 -3.53 8.74 8.06
CA GLN A 84 -3.04 8.38 9.40
C GLN A 84 -3.27 9.49 10.43
N GLN A 85 -3.00 10.75 10.06
CA GLN A 85 -3.24 11.90 10.95
C GLN A 85 -4.73 12.07 11.30
N LEU A 86 -5.62 11.88 10.32
CA LEU A 86 -7.07 11.94 10.55
C LEU A 86 -7.56 10.81 11.45
N MET A 87 -6.99 9.60 11.33
CA MET A 87 -7.31 8.49 12.25
C MET A 87 -6.81 8.72 13.67
N GLN A 88 -5.70 9.45 13.86
CA GLN A 88 -5.20 9.85 15.19
C GLN A 88 -6.07 10.95 15.82
N LYS A 89 -6.48 11.96 15.03
CA LYS A 89 -7.36 13.05 15.50
C LYS A 89 -8.75 12.58 15.93
N LYS A 90 -9.29 11.50 15.34
CA LYS A 90 -10.62 10.96 15.68
C LYS A 90 -10.64 10.13 16.97
N LYS A 91 -9.48 9.87 17.59
CA LYS A 91 -9.32 9.14 18.86
C LYS A 91 -9.12 10.05 20.08
N ALA A 92 -9.05 11.36 19.90
CA ALA A 92 -8.97 12.36 20.98
C ALA A 92 -10.33 12.97 21.27
#